data_AF-A0A7V7XE69-F1
#
_entry.id   AF-A0A7V7XE69-F1
#
_cell.length_a   1.000
_cell.length_b   1.000
_cell.length_c   1.000
_cell.angle_alpha   90.00
_cell.angle_beta   90.00
_cell.angle_gamma   90.00
#
_symmetry.space_group_name_H-M   'P 1'
#
loop_
_entity.id
_entity.type
_entity.pdbx_description
1 polymer ?
#
loop_
_entity_poly.entity_id
_entity_poly.type
_entity_poly.pdbx_seq_one_letter_code
_entity_poly.pdbx_strand_id
1 'polypeptide(L)'
;MATNATTWFYAEPETGRPYLIAERVNHTFWTNRINDLFFTCVSAEAPYRLVAKWQDRIDVEIEFEIKKVFILRMSEESMPFIKGCSEILGFNPTVSYTDSDKRFVTEWYAQDADRRLKEVQGNPTFQNIKRYKKK
;
A
#
# COMPACT_ATOMS: atom_id res chain seq x y z
N MET A 1 -3.38 -4.48 -20.99
CA MET A 1 -2.86 -3.63 -19.89
C MET A 1 -3.90 -3.62 -18.79
N ALA A 2 -3.57 -4.15 -17.61
CA ALA A 2 -4.47 -4.13 -16.48
C ALA A 2 -4.35 -2.76 -15.78
N THR A 3 -5.46 -2.04 -15.61
CA THR A 3 -5.51 -0.74 -14.91
C THR A 3 -5.57 -0.92 -13.38
N ASN A 4 -5.35 -2.13 -12.88
CA ASN A 4 -5.63 -2.53 -11.51
C ASN A 4 -4.52 -3.46 -11.00
N ALA A 5 -4.60 -3.84 -9.72
CA ALA A 5 -3.59 -4.67 -9.08
C ALA A 5 -3.63 -6.17 -9.45
N THR A 6 -4.31 -6.55 -10.54
CA THR A 6 -4.56 -7.98 -10.86
C THR A 6 -3.29 -8.80 -11.02
N THR A 7 -2.21 -8.21 -11.53
CA THR A 7 -0.97 -8.93 -11.86
C THR A 7 0.08 -8.93 -10.75
N TRP A 8 -0.18 -8.32 -9.59
CA TRP A 8 0.81 -8.23 -8.51
C TRP A 8 0.22 -8.34 -7.10
N PHE A 9 -1.03 -7.90 -6.88
CA PHE A 9 -1.72 -8.07 -5.59
C PHE A 9 -2.66 -9.29 -5.59
N TYR A 10 -3.36 -9.52 -6.72
CA TYR A 10 -4.33 -10.61 -6.85
C TYR A 10 -3.77 -11.88 -7.51
N ALA A 11 -2.54 -11.82 -8.00
CA ALA A 11 -1.80 -12.96 -8.54
C ALA A 11 -0.35 -12.84 -8.10
N GLU A 12 0.34 -13.97 -8.01
CA GLU A 12 1.76 -13.98 -7.71
C GLU A 12 2.54 -13.32 -8.85
N PRO A 13 3.30 -12.25 -8.57
CA PRO A 13 4.16 -11.63 -9.57
C PRO A 13 5.42 -12.49 -9.78
N GLU A 14 6.32 -12.06 -10.66
CA GLU A 14 7.58 -12.76 -10.95
C GLU A 14 8.55 -12.76 -9.75
N THR A 15 8.29 -13.62 -8.77
CA THR A 15 9.05 -13.79 -7.53
C THR A 15 10.55 -13.90 -7.81
N GLY A 16 11.36 -13.25 -6.97
CA GLY A 16 12.81 -13.21 -7.15
C GLY A 16 13.30 -12.32 -8.29
N ARG A 17 12.41 -11.59 -8.99
CA ARG A 17 12.78 -10.61 -10.03
C ARG A 17 12.32 -9.19 -9.64
N PRO A 18 13.09 -8.47 -8.80
CA PRO A 18 12.72 -7.15 -8.29
C PRO A 18 12.31 -6.14 -9.37
N TYR A 19 13.02 -6.14 -10.49
CA TYR A 19 12.77 -5.21 -11.60
C TYR A 19 11.38 -5.40 -12.23
N LEU A 20 10.95 -6.64 -12.49
CA LEU A 20 9.65 -6.93 -13.11
C LEU A 20 8.50 -6.58 -12.17
N ILE A 21 8.67 -6.83 -10.88
CA ILE A 21 7.68 -6.47 -9.85
C ILE A 21 7.51 -4.94 -9.82
N ALA A 22 8.62 -4.21 -9.73
CA ALA A 22 8.61 -2.75 -9.75
C ALA A 22 7.97 -2.18 -11.01
N GLU A 23 8.32 -2.71 -12.19
CA GLU A 23 7.76 -2.29 -13.47
C GLU A 23 6.23 -2.47 -13.50
N ARG A 24 5.71 -3.62 -13.09
CA ARG A 24 4.26 -3.86 -13.02
C ARG A 24 3.54 -2.89 -12.10
N VAL A 25 4.09 -2.67 -10.91
CA VAL A 25 3.53 -1.72 -9.94
C VAL A 25 3.55 -0.31 -10.53
N ASN A 26 4.68 0.15 -11.06
CA ASN A 26 4.82 1.47 -11.67
C ASN A 26 3.79 1.68 -12.79
N HIS A 27 3.69 0.76 -13.75
CA HIS A 27 2.71 0.86 -14.82
C HIS A 27 1.27 0.93 -14.30
N THR A 28 0.95 0.19 -13.23
CA THR A 28 -0.38 0.24 -12.60
C THR A 28 -0.66 1.64 -12.04
N PHE A 29 0.28 2.21 -11.29
CA PHE A 29 0.14 3.53 -10.68
C PHE A 29 0.07 4.65 -11.73
N TRP A 30 0.91 4.60 -12.77
CA TRP A 30 0.88 5.58 -13.87
C TRP A 30 -0.43 5.54 -14.64
N THR A 31 -0.95 4.33 -14.90
CA THR A 31 -2.26 4.17 -15.57
C THR A 31 -3.41 4.77 -14.75
N ASN A 32 -3.26 4.83 -13.42
CA ASN A 32 -4.20 5.47 -12.49
C ASN A 32 -3.86 6.95 -12.20
N ARG A 33 -3.13 7.61 -13.11
CA ARG A 33 -2.77 9.05 -13.04
C ARG A 33 -1.89 9.43 -11.85
N ILE A 34 -1.26 8.46 -11.20
CA ILE A 34 -0.25 8.69 -10.17
C ILE A 34 1.12 8.61 -10.86
N ASN A 35 1.41 9.59 -11.71
CA ASN A 35 2.56 9.55 -12.64
C ASN A 35 3.88 10.04 -12.03
N ASP A 36 3.80 10.84 -10.99
CA ASP A 36 4.95 11.50 -10.36
C ASP A 36 5.55 10.63 -9.25
N LEU A 37 5.81 9.37 -9.60
CA LEU A 37 6.45 8.39 -8.74
C LEU A 37 7.13 7.30 -9.55
N PHE A 38 8.20 6.75 -8.98
CA PHE A 38 8.88 5.58 -9.49
C PHE A 38 9.26 4.67 -8.32
N PHE A 39 8.59 3.52 -8.22
CA PHE A 39 8.87 2.49 -7.24
C PHE A 39 10.13 1.71 -7.60
N THR A 40 10.97 1.51 -6.59
CA THR A 40 12.08 0.57 -6.59
C THR A 40 11.75 -0.58 -5.65
N CYS A 41 11.86 -1.82 -6.13
CA CYS A 41 11.63 -3.01 -5.32
C CYS A 41 12.83 -3.26 -4.39
N VAL A 42 12.57 -3.27 -3.08
CA VAL A 42 13.58 -3.55 -2.04
C VAL A 42 13.48 -4.98 -1.49
N SER A 43 12.30 -5.61 -1.61
CA SER A 43 12.09 -7.02 -1.32
C SER A 43 11.22 -7.67 -2.39
N ALA A 44 11.79 -8.65 -3.10
CA ALA A 44 11.13 -9.40 -4.18
C ALA A 44 10.56 -10.76 -3.72
N GLU A 45 10.41 -10.93 -2.41
CA GLU A 45 9.78 -12.07 -1.76
C GLU A 45 8.70 -11.55 -0.80
N ALA A 46 7.70 -12.39 -0.49
CA ALA A 46 6.62 -12.00 0.40
C ALA A 46 7.12 -11.80 1.85
N PRO A 47 6.76 -10.69 2.53
CA PRO A 47 5.99 -9.55 2.02
C PRO A 47 6.82 -8.70 1.05
N TYR A 48 6.26 -8.46 -0.14
CA TYR A 48 6.90 -7.68 -1.19
C TYR A 48 6.96 -6.22 -0.74
N ARG A 49 8.10 -5.57 -0.94
CA ARG A 49 8.31 -4.19 -0.48
C ARG A 49 8.91 -3.33 -1.57
N LEU A 50 8.31 -2.16 -1.79
CA LEU A 50 8.77 -1.17 -2.74
C LEU A 50 8.79 0.22 -2.11
N VAL A 51 9.74 1.03 -2.52
CA VAL A 51 9.91 2.42 -2.05
C VAL A 51 9.93 3.39 -3.22
N ALA A 52 9.39 4.58 -3.03
CA ALA A 52 9.38 5.65 -4.01
C ALA A 52 9.43 7.01 -3.31
N LYS A 53 9.62 8.06 -4.11
CA LYS A 53 9.24 9.42 -3.73
C LYS A 53 8.05 9.84 -4.57
N TRP A 54 7.06 10.44 -3.93
CA TRP A 54 5.91 11.05 -4.59
C TRP A 54 6.06 12.57 -4.54
N GLN A 55 5.93 13.22 -5.71
CA GLN A 55 6.14 14.67 -5.85
C GLN A 55 7.51 15.14 -5.34
N ASP A 56 8.54 14.30 -5.52
CA ASP A 56 9.93 14.49 -5.05
C ASP A 56 10.12 14.80 -3.56
N ARG A 57 9.03 14.75 -2.76
CA ARG A 57 9.01 15.22 -1.37
C ARG A 57 8.55 14.14 -0.40
N ILE A 58 7.52 13.38 -0.76
CA ILE A 58 6.88 12.44 0.16
C ILE A 58 7.52 11.08 -0.04
N ASP A 59 8.19 10.58 1.00
CA ASP A 59 8.73 9.23 1.00
C ASP A 59 7.56 8.26 1.11
N VAL A 60 7.47 7.35 0.15
CA VAL A 60 6.40 6.36 0.06
C VAL A 60 7.02 4.98 0.12
N GLU A 61 6.52 4.15 1.03
CA GLU A 61 6.80 2.72 1.06
C GLU A 61 5.49 1.97 0.93
N ILE A 62 5.46 0.98 0.04
CA ILE A 62 4.39 0.02 -0.06
C ILE A 62 4.91 -1.36 0.31
N GLU A 63 4.10 -2.09 1.04
CA GLU A 63 4.35 -3.47 1.41
C GLU A 63 3.08 -4.26 1.16
N PHE A 64 3.19 -5.43 0.53
CA PHE A 64 2.02 -6.26 0.29
C PHE A 64 2.31 -7.74 0.35
N GLU A 65 1.27 -8.48 0.74
CA GLU A 65 1.18 -9.92 0.62
C GLU A 65 -0.05 -10.27 -0.23
N ILE A 66 0.15 -11.16 -1.20
CA ILE A 66 -0.83 -11.50 -2.24
C ILE A 66 -2.17 -11.89 -1.61
N LYS A 67 -3.25 -11.23 -2.03
CA LYS A 67 -4.64 -11.45 -1.57
C LYS A 67 -4.85 -11.36 -0.05
N LYS A 68 -3.91 -10.80 0.71
CA LYS A 68 -4.01 -10.70 2.17
C LYS A 68 -4.01 -9.25 2.63
N VAL A 69 -2.92 -8.53 2.40
CA VAL A 69 -2.74 -7.18 2.94
C VAL A 69 -1.92 -6.31 2.00
N PHE A 70 -2.31 -5.05 1.88
CA PHE A 70 -1.52 -3.98 1.31
C PHE A 70 -1.35 -2.88 2.35
N ILE A 71 -0.12 -2.45 2.59
CA ILE A 71 0.26 -1.45 3.58
C ILE A 71 0.97 -0.32 2.84
N LEU A 72 0.49 0.90 3.05
CA LEU A 72 1.12 2.13 2.60
C LEU A 72 1.70 2.84 3.81
N ARG A 73 2.98 3.22 3.75
CA ARG A 73 3.63 4.08 4.74
C ARG A 73 4.12 5.33 4.02
N MET A 74 3.81 6.51 4.57
CA MET A 74 4.21 7.80 4.00
C MET A 74 4.81 8.72 5.05
N SER A 75 5.77 9.55 4.65
CA SER A 75 6.28 10.63 5.52
C SER A 75 5.26 11.74 5.78
N GLU A 76 4.27 11.90 4.89
CA GLU A 76 3.19 12.90 4.98
C GLU A 76 1.86 12.28 4.53
N GLU A 77 0.75 12.63 5.19
CA GLU A 77 -0.58 12.14 4.81
C GLU A 77 -1.01 12.71 3.45
N SER A 78 -1.37 11.84 2.50
CA SER A 78 -1.91 12.22 1.21
C SER A 78 -3.21 11.51 0.91
N MET A 79 -4.32 12.21 1.09
CA MET A 79 -5.64 11.69 0.74
C MET A 79 -5.80 11.33 -0.75
N PRO A 80 -5.27 12.13 -1.72
CA PRO A 80 -5.29 11.73 -3.13
C PRO A 80 -4.56 10.42 -3.40
N PHE A 81 -3.41 10.19 -2.76
CA PHE A 81 -2.64 8.95 -2.94
C PHE A 81 -3.37 7.75 -2.34
N ILE A 82 -3.90 7.88 -1.12
CA ILE A 82 -4.71 6.84 -0.46
C ILE A 82 -5.94 6.48 -1.32
N LYS A 83 -6.60 7.48 -1.90
CA LYS A 83 -7.73 7.25 -2.80
C LYS A 83 -7.30 6.49 -4.06
N GLY A 84 -6.20 6.89 -4.69
CA GLY A 84 -5.64 6.20 -5.85
C GLY A 84 -5.26 4.74 -5.56
N CYS A 85 -4.67 4.46 -4.40
CA CYS A 85 -4.42 3.07 -3.96
C CYS A 85 -5.72 2.28 -3.82
N SER A 86 -6.77 2.89 -3.26
CA SER A 86 -8.09 2.23 -3.13
C SER A 86 -8.74 1.95 -4.48
N GLU A 87 -8.54 2.82 -5.47
CA GLU A 87 -9.01 2.61 -6.86
C GLU A 87 -8.24 1.47 -7.55
N ILE A 88 -6.91 1.44 -7.39
CA ILE A 88 -6.03 0.37 -7.92
C ILE A 88 -6.38 -0.99 -7.31
N LEU A 89 -6.60 -1.02 -6.00
CA LEU A 89 -6.97 -2.23 -5.26
C LEU A 89 -8.44 -2.60 -5.49
N GLY A 90 -9.32 -1.64 -5.69
CA GLY A 90 -10.76 -1.89 -5.87
C GLY A 90 -11.55 -2.00 -4.56
N PHE A 91 -10.96 -1.68 -3.41
CA PHE A 91 -11.64 -1.65 -2.11
C PHE A 91 -11.07 -0.57 -1.18
N ASN A 92 -11.87 -0.19 -0.19
CA ASN A 92 -11.52 0.86 0.77
C ASN A 92 -10.40 0.41 1.73
N PRO A 93 -9.66 1.36 2.33
CA PRO A 93 -8.77 1.04 3.43
C PRO A 93 -9.53 0.34 4.56
N THR A 94 -8.82 -0.38 5.40
CA THR A 94 -9.35 -0.96 6.63
C THR A 94 -9.13 0.00 7.80
N VAL A 95 -7.90 0.50 7.92
CA VAL A 95 -7.49 1.38 9.01
C VAL A 95 -6.37 2.30 8.53
N SER A 96 -6.29 3.50 9.10
CA SER A 96 -5.10 4.36 9.00
C SER A 96 -4.73 4.89 10.37
N TYR A 97 -3.45 5.11 10.60
CA TYR A 97 -2.91 5.58 11.87
C TYR A 97 -1.52 6.19 11.67
N THR A 98 -1.00 6.87 12.69
CA THR A 98 0.40 7.31 12.76
C THR A 98 1.18 6.30 13.60
N ASP A 99 2.29 5.79 13.08
CA ASP A 99 3.16 4.85 13.81
C ASP A 99 4.13 5.57 14.77
N SER A 100 4.95 4.79 15.48
CA SER A 100 5.97 5.30 16.40
C SER A 100 7.05 6.14 15.72
N ASP A 101 7.28 5.92 14.42
CA ASP A 101 8.24 6.66 13.61
C ASP A 101 7.63 7.94 13.02
N LYS A 102 6.41 8.29 13.45
CA LYS A 102 5.61 9.41 12.93
C LYS A 102 5.25 9.29 11.44
N ARG A 103 5.31 8.09 10.87
CA ARG A 103 4.85 7.82 9.50
C ARG A 103 3.34 7.62 9.48
N PHE A 104 2.71 8.07 8.42
CA PHE A 104 1.31 7.83 8.15
C PHE A 104 1.16 6.45 7.52
N VAL A 105 0.50 5.55 8.23
CA VAL A 105 0.26 4.18 7.79
C VAL A 105 -1.20 4.03 7.41
N THR A 106 -1.46 3.50 6.22
CA THR A 106 -2.79 3.10 5.77
C THR A 106 -2.74 1.65 5.32
N GLU A 107 -3.66 0.84 5.83
CA GLU A 107 -3.68 -0.59 5.57
C GLU A 107 -4.99 -1.02 4.92
N TRP A 108 -4.89 -1.91 3.93
CA TRP A 108 -5.98 -2.54 3.20
C TRP A 108 -5.89 -4.04 3.43
N TYR A 109 -6.78 -4.60 4.25
CA TYR A 109 -6.85 -6.02 4.52
C TYR A 109 -7.96 -6.66 3.68
N ALA A 110 -7.55 -7.58 2.80
CA ALA A 110 -8.48 -8.42 2.04
C ALA A 110 -9.03 -9.58 2.90
N GLN A 111 -8.26 -10.02 3.90
CA GLN A 111 -8.62 -11.08 4.85
C GLN A 111 -8.33 -10.62 6.28
N ASP A 112 -9.02 -11.17 7.28
CA ASP A 112 -8.76 -10.94 8.70
C ASP A 112 -8.77 -9.47 9.19
N ALA A 113 -9.46 -8.57 8.47
CA ALA A 113 -9.56 -7.15 8.81
C ALA A 113 -10.01 -6.88 10.26
N ASP A 114 -11.00 -7.64 10.77
CA ASP A 114 -11.50 -7.50 12.14
C ASP A 114 -10.46 -7.80 13.20
N ARG A 115 -9.60 -8.81 12.96
CA ARG A 115 -8.49 -9.15 13.84
C ARG A 115 -7.50 -7.99 13.88
N ARG A 116 -7.08 -7.49 12.72
CA ARG A 116 -6.15 -6.37 12.65
C ARG A 116 -6.69 -5.12 13.33
N LEU A 117 -7.97 -4.81 13.14
CA LEU A 117 -8.60 -3.66 13.77
C LEU A 117 -8.50 -3.73 15.30
N LYS A 118 -8.70 -4.91 15.90
CA LYS A 118 -8.54 -5.10 17.36
C LYS A 118 -7.09 -4.89 17.79
N GLU A 119 -6.12 -5.42 17.03
CA GLU A 119 -4.70 -5.26 17.32
C GLU A 119 -4.26 -3.79 17.31
N VAL A 120 -4.66 -3.03 16.28
CA VAL A 120 -4.30 -1.60 16.15
C VAL A 120 -4.92 -0.76 17.26
N GLN A 121 -6.17 -1.06 17.67
CA GLN A 121 -6.84 -0.35 18.77
C GLN A 121 -6.24 -0.65 20.14
N GLY A 122 -5.74 -1.87 20.34
CA GLY A 122 -5.10 -2.28 21.58
C GLY A 122 -3.66 -1.80 21.73
N ASN A 123 -3.06 -1.24 20.68
CA ASN A 123 -1.67 -0.85 20.69
C ASN A 123 -1.50 0.67 20.95
N PRO A 124 -0.97 1.07 22.11
CA PRO A 124 -0.79 2.49 22.47
C PRO A 124 0.29 3.20 21.66
N THR A 125 1.13 2.47 20.89
CA THR A 125 2.15 3.09 20.04
C THR A 125 1.56 3.73 18.78
N PHE A 126 0.32 3.41 18.42
CA PHE A 126 -0.36 3.97 17.27
C PHE A 126 -1.24 5.15 17.66
N GLN A 127 -1.14 6.24 16.90
CA GLN A 127 -1.90 7.47 17.13
C GLN A 127 -2.83 7.76 15.95
N ASN A 128 -3.79 8.68 16.14
CA ASN A 128 -4.68 9.17 15.08
C ASN A 128 -5.41 8.04 14.31
N ILE A 129 -5.84 6.99 15.02
CA ILE A 129 -6.46 5.81 14.42
C ILE A 129 -7.79 6.20 13.77
N LYS A 130 -7.90 6.04 12.45
CA LYS A 130 -9.12 6.20 11.65
C LYS A 130 -9.53 4.84 11.11
N ARG A 131 -10.84 4.54 11.18
CA ARG A 131 -11.42 3.32 10.60
C ARG A 131 -12.29 3.66 9.41
N TYR A 132 -12.35 2.75 8.46
CA TYR A 132 -13.12 2.93 7.24
C TYR A 132 -14.19 1.85 7.15
N LYS A 133 -15.31 2.17 6.51
CA LYS A 133 -16.38 1.21 6.26
C LYS A 133 -16.01 0.33 5.07
N LYS A 134 -16.24 -0.98 5.20
CA LYS A 134 -16.21 -1.91 4.06
C LYS A 134 -17.23 -1.44 3.02
N LYS A 135 -16.82 -1.39 1.76
CA LYS A 135 -17.68 -1.15 0.60
C LYS A 135 -18.07 -2.49 -0.01
#